data_AF-A0A3C2CK40-F1
#
_entry.id   AF-A0A3C2CK40-F1
#
_cell.length_a   1.000
_cell.length_b   1.000
_cell.length_c   1.000
_cell.angle_alpha   90.00
_cell.angle_beta   90.00
_cell.angle_gamma   90.00
#
_symmetry.space_group_name_H-M   'P 1'
#
loop_
_entity.id
_entity.type
_entity.pdbx_description
1 polymer ?
#
loop_
_entity_poly.entity_id
_entity_poly.type
_entity_poly.pdbx_seq_one_letter_code
_entity_poly.pdbx_strand_id
1 'polypeptide(L)' 'MTAVTSLTGRGGWPMTVFCDHEGRPFHGGTYWPDKPRGGMPSFPQVLEAVTEAWETKKSDLDQMATELTARIEQLS' A
#
# COMPACT_ATOMS: atom_id res chain seq x y z
N MET A 1 -0.49 4.70 11.64
CA MET A 1 0.93 4.54 11.23
C MET A 1 1.33 3.07 11.10
N THR A 2 0.73 2.17 11.88
CA THR A 2 1.01 0.73 11.86
C THR A 2 0.94 0.08 10.48
N ALA A 3 -0.04 0.40 9.63
CA ALA A 3 -0.17 -0.17 8.28
C ALA A 3 1.09 0.07 7.40
N VAL A 4 1.55 1.31 7.26
CA VAL A 4 2.72 1.64 6.45
C VAL A 4 3.99 1.10 7.08
N THR A 5 4.16 1.18 8.39
CA THR A 5 5.31 0.57 9.07
C THR A 5 5.35 -0.95 8.89
N SER A 6 4.18 -1.63 8.89
CA SER A 6 4.08 -3.07 8.61
C SER A 6 4.48 -3.41 7.16
N LEU A 7 4.14 -2.55 6.21
CA LEU A 7 4.45 -2.73 4.78
C LEU A 7 5.90 -2.39 4.41
N THR A 8 6.45 -1.28 4.94
CA THR A 8 7.74 -0.72 4.50
C THR A 8 8.87 -0.90 5.51
N GLY A 9 8.56 -1.35 6.73
CA GLY A 9 9.50 -1.40 7.87
C GLY A 9 9.87 -0.03 8.44
N ARG A 10 9.38 1.08 7.87
CA ARG A 10 9.65 2.46 8.32
C ARG A 10 8.41 3.33 8.18
N GLY A 11 7.97 3.94 9.28
CA GLY A 11 6.98 5.01 9.25
C GLY A 11 7.59 6.33 8.77
N GLY A 12 6.77 7.23 8.23
CA GLY A 12 7.22 8.57 7.82
C GLY A 12 6.11 9.42 7.21
N TRP A 13 6.41 10.69 7.00
CA TRP A 13 5.57 11.63 6.26
C TRP A 13 6.28 12.03 4.96
N PRO A 14 5.57 12.22 3.83
CA PRO A 14 4.14 11.94 3.61
C PRO A 14 3.82 10.45 3.76
N MET A 15 2.55 10.14 3.99
CA MET A 15 2.04 8.77 4.15
C MET A 15 0.86 8.55 3.22
N THR A 16 0.94 7.52 2.38
CA THR A 16 -0.15 7.11 1.48
C THR A 16 -0.55 5.68 1.78
N VAL A 17 -1.85 5.44 1.89
CA VAL A 17 -2.43 4.10 2.11
C VAL A 17 -3.56 3.90 1.10
N PHE A 18 -3.55 2.76 0.43
CA PHE A 18 -4.63 2.32 -0.44
C PHE A 18 -5.45 1.26 0.28
N CYS A 19 -6.76 1.47 0.33
CA CYS A 19 -7.71 0.61 1.01
C CYS A 19 -8.77 0.12 0.03
N ASP A 20 -9.36 -1.04 0.34
CA ASP A 20 -10.54 -1.52 -0.36
C ASP A 20 -11.81 -0.75 0.07
N HIS A 21 -12.97 -1.18 -0.42
CA HIS A 21 -14.25 -0.54 -0.12
C HIS A 21 -14.69 -0.68 1.34
N GLU A 22 -14.12 -1.62 2.09
CA GLU A 22 -14.39 -1.82 3.52
C GLU A 22 -13.40 -1.04 4.40
N GLY A 23 -12.45 -0.33 3.77
CA GLY A 23 -11.40 0.42 4.47
C GLY A 23 -10.21 -0.43 4.90
N ARG A 24 -10.13 -1.71 4.49
CA ARG A 24 -9.00 -2.59 4.81
C ARG A 24 -7.80 -2.18 3.94
N PRO A 25 -6.63 -1.88 4.55
CA PRO A 25 -5.47 -1.46 3.79
C PRO A 25 -4.86 -2.65 3.06
N PHE A 26 -4.50 -2.49 1.78
CA PHE A 26 -3.82 -3.53 1.00
C PHE A 26 -2.48 -3.08 0.42
N HIS A 27 -2.24 -1.76 0.30
CA HIS A 27 -0.96 -1.22 -0.13
C HIS A 27 -0.69 0.13 0.54
N GLY A 28 0.55 0.56 0.56
CA GLY A 28 0.93 1.79 1.22
C GLY A 28 2.43 2.04 1.21
N GLY A 29 2.79 3.30 1.37
CA GLY A 29 4.16 3.77 1.32
C GLY A 29 4.29 5.15 1.94
N THR A 30 5.52 5.65 1.96
CA THR A 30 5.81 7.01 2.42
C THR A 30 5.84 7.97 1.24
N TYR A 31 7.03 8.28 0.73
CA TYR A 31 7.24 9.19 -0.38
C TYR A 31 7.54 8.42 -1.67
N TRP A 32 6.82 8.78 -2.73
CA TRP A 32 7.17 8.45 -4.11
C TRP A 32 7.37 9.77 -4.90
N PRO A 33 8.44 9.87 -5.69
CA PRO A 33 8.72 11.06 -6.50
C PRO A 33 7.71 11.24 -7.64
N ASP A 34 7.69 12.43 -8.24
CA ASP A 34 6.89 12.73 -9.45
C ASP A 34 7.41 11.98 -10.70
N LYS A 35 8.71 11.65 -10.70
CA LYS A 35 9.40 10.89 -11.76
C LYS A 35 10.26 9.77 -11.16
N PRO A 36 10.47 8.65 -11.87
CA PRO A 36 11.27 7.54 -11.35
C PRO A 36 12.67 8.01 -10.96
N ARG A 37 13.16 7.60 -9.79
CA ARG A 37 14.48 8.02 -9.30
C ARG A 37 15.12 6.93 -8.44
N GLY A 38 16.37 6.58 -8.75
CA GLY A 38 17.17 5.68 -7.91
C GLY A 38 16.53 4.31 -7.67
N GLY A 39 15.85 3.76 -8.68
CA GLY A 39 15.13 2.48 -8.57
C GLY A 39 13.75 2.57 -7.90
N MET A 40 13.34 3.75 -7.42
CA MET A 40 12.00 3.99 -6.88
C MET A 40 11.04 4.36 -8.00
N PRO A 41 9.83 3.76 -8.05
CA PRO A 41 8.78 4.17 -8.98
C PRO A 41 8.29 5.58 -8.64
N SER A 42 7.77 6.27 -9.66
CA SER A 42 7.04 7.52 -9.45
C SER A 42 5.64 7.27 -8.88
N PHE A 43 5.04 8.28 -8.25
CA PHE A 43 3.68 8.16 -7.74
C PHE A 43 2.65 7.82 -8.84
N PRO A 44 2.70 8.41 -10.06
CA PRO A 44 1.83 7.98 -11.16
C PRO A 44 1.96 6.50 -11.52
N GLN A 45 3.18 5.95 -11.55
CA GLN A 45 3.39 4.52 -11.81
C GLN A 45 2.83 3.63 -10.70
N VAL A 46 2.89 4.08 -9.44
CA VAL A 46 2.24 3.38 -8.33
C VAL A 46 0.72 3.37 -8.52
N LEU A 47 0.12 4.49 -8.93
CA LEU A 47 -1.31 4.57 -9.20
C LEU A 47 -1.74 3.66 -10.36
N GLU A 48 -0.96 3.62 -11.44
CA GLU A 48 -1.19 2.70 -12.57
C GLU A 48 -1.18 1.24 -12.10
N ALA A 49 -0.15 0.84 -11.33
CA ALA A 49 -0.03 -0.52 -10.82
C ALA A 49 -1.15 -0.89 -9.83
N VAL A 50 -1.55 0.03 -8.95
CA VAL A 50 -2.67 -0.17 -8.02
C VAL A 50 -3.99 -0.33 -8.79
N THR A 51 -4.20 0.48 -9.84
CA THR A 51 -5.40 0.42 -10.69
C THR A 51 -5.46 -0.91 -11.44
N GLU A 52 -4.36 -1.32 -12.08
CA GLU A 52 -4.29 -2.60 -12.80
C GLU A 52 -4.56 -3.79 -11.84
N ALA A 53 -3.94 -3.78 -10.66
CA ALA A 53 -4.17 -4.82 -9.65
C ALA A 53 -5.63 -4.86 -9.19
N TRP A 54 -6.26 -3.70 -9.04
CA TRP A 54 -7.66 -3.59 -8.66
C TRP A 54 -8.62 -4.21 -9.69
N GLU A 55 -8.34 -3.97 -10.97
CA GLU A 55 -9.17 -4.46 -12.08
C GLU A 55 -8.93 -5.95 -12.39
N THR A 56 -7.68 -6.42 -12.26
CA THR A 56 -7.27 -7.73 -12.79
C THR A 56 -6.94 -8.77 -11.72
N LYS A 57 -6.64 -8.36 -10.47
CA LYS A 57 -6.12 -9.22 -9.40
C LYS A 57 -6.86 -9.03 -8.08
N LYS A 58 -8.20 -8.97 -8.15
CA LYS A 58 -9.04 -8.67 -6.99
C LYS A 58 -8.88 -9.67 -5.84
N SER A 59 -8.68 -10.96 -6.14
CA SER A 59 -8.41 -11.99 -5.12
C SER A 59 -7.13 -11.72 -4.35
N ASP A 60 -6.07 -11.32 -5.05
CA ASP A 60 -4.77 -11.07 -4.46
C ASP A 60 -4.84 -9.85 -3.53
N LEU A 61 -5.57 -8.81 -3.95
CA LEU A 61 -5.81 -7.63 -3.10
C LEU A 61 -6.61 -7.97 -1.84
N ASP A 62 -7.62 -8.83 -1.93
CA ASP A 62 -8.42 -9.26 -0.77
C ASP A 62 -7.56 -10.06 0.22
N GLN A 63 -6.69 -10.94 -0.29
CA GLN A 63 -5.73 -11.65 0.53
C GLN A 63 -4.76 -10.68 1.22
N MET A 64 -4.16 -9.74 0.46
CA MET A 64 -3.25 -8.73 1.02
C MET A 64 -3.94 -7.86 2.08
N ALA A 65 -5.19 -7.47 1.85
CA ALA A 65 -5.99 -6.70 2.80
C ALA A 65 -6.22 -7.48 4.10
N THR A 66 -6.56 -8.76 3.97
CA THR A 66 -6.77 -9.67 5.11
C THR A 66 -5.49 -9.84 5.92
N GLU A 67 -4.37 -10.15 5.27
CA GLU A 67 -3.09 -10.37 5.92
C GLU A 67 -2.58 -9.11 6.63
N LEU A 68 -2.68 -7.94 5.98
CA LEU A 68 -2.22 -6.68 6.57
C LEU A 68 -3.10 -6.26 7.75
N THR A 69 -4.41 -6.43 7.65
CA THR A 69 -5.35 -6.12 8.74
C THR A 69 -5.04 -6.98 9.97
N ALA A 70 -4.91 -8.29 9.79
CA ALA A 70 -4.57 -9.22 10.88
C ALA A 70 -3.23 -8.86 11.53
N ARG A 71 -2.24 -8.44 10.75
CA ARG A 71 -0.93 -8.00 11.27
C ARG A 71 -1.02 -6.71 12.07
N ILE A 72 -1.89 -5.77 11.68
CA ILE A 72 -2.11 -4.52 12.42
C ILE A 72 -2.77 -4.82 13.78
N GLU A 73 -3.76 -5.70 13.80
CA GLU A 73 -4.47 -6.10 15.03
C GLU A 73 -3.55 -6.80 16.04
N GLN A 74 -2.55 -7.55 15.58
CA GLN A 74 -1.55 -8.19 16.46
C GLN A 74 -0.58 -7.19 17.12
N LEU A 75 -0.47 -5.97 16.57
CA LEU A 75 0.43 -4.92 17.03
C LEU A 75 -0.26 -3.84 17.88
N SER A 76 -1.59 -3.92 18.00
CA SER A 76 -2.43 -3.04 18.84
C SER A 76 -2.72 -3.67 20.20
#